data_AF-A0A2P2M6J8-F1
#
_entry.id   AF-A0A2P2M6J8-F1
#
_cell.length_a   1.000
_cell.length_b   1.000
_cell.length_c   1.000
_cell.angle_alpha   90.00
_cell.angle_beta   90.00
_cell.angle_gamma   90.00
#
_symmetry.space_group_name_H-M   'P 1'
#
loop_
_entity.id
_entity.type
_entity.pdbx_description
1 polymer ?
#
loop_
_entity_poly.entity_id
_entity_poly.type
_entity_poly.pdbx_seq_one_letter_code
_entity_poly.pdbx_strand_id
1 'polypeptide(L)'
;MGCLLSCEPGLSCELVKKYISPRATCPSHYVGVIVGEPSSSPHPGSVSDVSRFLWNFLADKTSSRKEGISNCSEDCSNKGGVCIKAETNDKGFCVSSTTRYVPAYSTRLKFESGTWNLLPSNASDQMGTVDPVWTESNWDAIGLRVYTLQHAAFDRLVLLAGIAVTLLAYLAIVLTRAFLTKTLKQD
;
A
#
# COMPACT_ATOMS: atom_id res chain seq x y z
N MET A 1 -21.75 7.93 16.44
CA MET A 1 -20.82 6.78 16.59
C MET A 1 -20.60 5.98 15.30
N GLY A 2 -21.14 6.39 14.14
CA GLY A 2 -21.01 5.59 12.90
C GLY A 2 -19.64 5.62 12.22
N CYS A 3 -18.76 6.59 12.53
CA CYS A 3 -17.54 6.81 11.74
C CYS A 3 -16.57 5.61 11.70
N LEU A 4 -16.55 4.78 12.74
CA LEU A 4 -15.67 3.61 12.85
C LEU A 4 -16.40 2.29 12.59
N LEU A 5 -17.71 2.31 12.34
CA LEU A 5 -18.54 1.10 12.29
C LEU A 5 -19.15 0.84 10.90
N SER A 6 -19.40 1.89 10.13
CA SER A 6 -20.02 1.81 8.79
C SER A 6 -19.17 2.52 7.75
N CYS A 7 -19.37 2.19 6.47
CA CYS A 7 -18.77 2.94 5.35
C CYS A 7 -19.43 4.31 5.13
N GLU A 8 -20.68 4.48 5.53
CA GLU A 8 -21.42 5.74 5.40
C GLU A 8 -21.81 6.25 6.79
N PRO A 9 -21.33 7.43 7.22
CA PRO A 9 -20.33 8.28 6.55
C PRO A 9 -18.87 7.75 6.67
N GLY A 10 -18.64 6.74 7.52
CA GLY A 10 -17.31 6.16 7.77
C GLY A 10 -16.26 7.16 8.20
N LEU A 11 -15.03 6.95 7.73
CA LEU A 11 -13.89 7.83 7.99
C LEU A 11 -14.02 9.19 7.32
N SER A 12 -14.99 9.38 6.42
CA SER A 12 -15.31 10.68 5.82
C SER A 12 -16.14 11.59 6.72
N CYS A 13 -16.46 11.16 7.94
CA CYS A 13 -17.21 11.99 8.88
C CYS A 13 -16.38 13.20 9.39
N GLU A 14 -17.07 14.28 9.76
CA GLU A 14 -16.45 15.53 10.21
C GLU A 14 -15.53 15.36 11.43
N LEU A 15 -15.81 14.38 12.28
CA LEU A 15 -14.93 14.11 13.41
C LEU A 15 -13.55 13.62 12.94
N VAL A 16 -13.49 12.68 12.00
CA VAL A 16 -12.23 12.08 11.54
C VAL A 16 -11.43 13.07 10.70
N LYS A 17 -12.10 13.81 9.81
CA LYS A 17 -11.48 14.85 8.97
C LYS A 17 -10.80 15.98 9.76
N LYS A 18 -11.22 16.21 11.01
CA LYS A 18 -10.56 17.18 11.91
C LYS A 18 -9.19 16.71 12.42
N TYR A 19 -8.87 15.42 12.30
CA TYR A 19 -7.65 14.84 12.87
C TYR A 19 -6.70 14.29 11.82
N ILE A 20 -7.22 13.68 10.76
CA ILE A 20 -6.42 13.03 9.72
C ILE A 20 -6.98 13.31 8.33
N SER A 21 -6.15 13.08 7.33
CA SER A 21 -6.59 12.99 5.93
C SER A 21 -6.72 11.50 5.57
N PRO A 22 -7.93 10.91 5.67
CA PRO A 22 -8.14 9.48 5.46
C PRO A 22 -7.92 9.09 4.00
N ARG A 23 -7.35 7.91 3.77
CA ARG A 23 -7.12 7.32 2.44
C ARG A 23 -8.33 6.54 1.94
N ALA A 24 -9.11 5.98 2.85
CA ALA A 24 -10.32 5.23 2.54
C ALA A 24 -11.53 5.78 3.29
N THR A 25 -12.72 5.68 2.68
CA THR A 25 -13.99 6.05 3.30
C THR A 25 -14.42 5.01 4.34
N CYS A 26 -14.26 3.72 4.02
CA CYS A 26 -14.64 2.64 4.93
C CYS A 26 -13.56 2.41 6.00
N PRO A 27 -13.93 2.30 7.29
CA PRO A 27 -12.99 1.90 8.32
C PRO A 27 -12.54 0.45 8.07
N SER A 28 -11.23 0.22 8.15
CA SER A 28 -10.64 -1.12 8.13
C SER A 28 -9.98 -1.40 9.47
N HIS A 29 -10.31 -2.54 10.07
CA HIS A 29 -9.69 -3.05 11.28
C HIS A 29 -8.58 -4.06 11.00
N TYR A 30 -8.20 -4.20 9.73
CA TYR A 30 -6.99 -4.92 9.38
C TYR A 30 -5.78 -4.22 10.02
N VAL A 31 -4.95 -5.01 10.71
CA VAL A 31 -3.81 -4.49 11.49
C VAL A 31 -2.66 -4.00 10.63
N GLY A 32 -2.65 -4.35 9.33
CA GLY A 32 -1.58 -4.01 8.41
C GLY A 32 -0.35 -4.90 8.61
N VAL A 33 0.76 -4.48 8.00
CA VAL A 33 2.03 -5.21 8.01
C VAL A 33 3.16 -4.27 8.40
N ILE A 34 4.04 -4.74 9.29
CA ILE A 34 5.28 -4.03 9.61
C ILE A 34 6.34 -4.46 8.60
N VAL A 35 6.61 -3.61 7.61
CA VAL A 35 7.50 -3.94 6.49
C VAL A 35 8.99 -3.84 6.87
N GLY A 36 9.35 -2.86 7.71
CA GLY A 36 10.73 -2.56 8.07
C GLY A 36 11.01 -2.63 9.57
N GLU A 37 12.02 -1.88 10.00
CA GLU A 37 12.42 -1.83 11.40
C GLU A 37 11.27 -1.31 12.30
N PRO A 38 10.89 -2.05 13.35
CA PRO A 38 9.88 -1.60 14.30
C PRO A 38 10.29 -0.30 14.98
N SER A 39 9.48 0.75 14.85
CA SER A 39 9.77 2.07 15.43
C SER A 39 8.54 2.67 16.12
N SER A 40 8.78 3.44 17.18
CA SER A 40 7.76 4.25 17.85
C SER A 40 7.29 5.45 17.02
N SER A 41 7.97 5.76 15.92
CA SER A 41 7.58 6.75 14.92
C SER A 41 7.30 6.05 13.59
N PRO A 42 6.16 5.34 13.46
CA PRO A 42 5.89 4.55 12.27
C PRO A 42 5.69 5.46 11.06
N HIS A 43 6.09 4.97 9.89
CA HIS A 43 5.85 5.71 8.66
C HIS A 43 4.34 5.80 8.41
N PRO A 44 3.77 6.98 8.06
CA PRO A 44 2.33 7.11 7.85
C PRO A 44 1.78 6.11 6.84
N GLY A 45 2.60 5.69 5.87
CA GLY A 45 2.28 4.63 4.90
C GLY A 45 1.88 3.29 5.54
N SER A 46 2.51 2.95 6.67
CA SER A 46 2.42 1.64 7.34
C SER A 46 1.33 1.54 8.41
N VAL A 47 0.66 2.66 8.74
CA VAL A 47 -0.35 2.70 9.81
C VAL A 47 -1.73 2.89 9.20
N SER A 48 -2.70 2.07 9.65
CA SER A 48 -4.09 2.19 9.19
C SER A 48 -4.72 3.53 9.59
N ASP A 49 -5.65 4.03 8.76
CA ASP A 49 -6.35 5.29 9.04
C ASP A 49 -7.05 5.30 10.39
N VAL A 50 -7.63 4.16 10.80
CA VAL A 50 -8.25 3.99 12.12
C VAL A 50 -7.24 4.23 13.24
N SER A 51 -6.06 3.62 13.15
CA SER A 51 -5.01 3.77 14.17
C SER A 51 -4.46 5.19 14.21
N ARG A 52 -4.26 5.82 13.03
CA ARG A 52 -3.83 7.23 12.94
C ARG A 52 -4.85 8.17 13.56
N PHE A 53 -6.13 7.95 13.30
CA PHE A 53 -7.22 8.73 13.90
C PHE A 53 -7.26 8.55 15.41
N LEU A 54 -7.27 7.31 15.90
CA LEU A 54 -7.34 7.00 17.33
C LEU A 54 -6.16 7.61 18.10
N TRP A 55 -4.94 7.52 17.56
CA TRP A 55 -3.76 8.14 18.16
C TRP A 55 -3.91 9.66 18.28
N ASN A 56 -4.31 10.33 17.19
CA ASN A 56 -4.51 11.79 17.19
C ASN A 56 -5.64 12.22 18.13
N PHE A 57 -6.76 11.50 18.11
CA PHE A 57 -7.92 11.77 18.95
C PHE A 57 -7.57 11.57 20.43
N LEU A 58 -6.91 10.47 20.78
CA LEU A 58 -6.51 10.17 22.15
C LEU A 58 -5.50 11.20 22.66
N ALA A 59 -4.50 11.55 21.83
CA ALA A 59 -3.51 12.56 22.17
C ALA A 59 -4.14 13.93 22.46
N ASP A 60 -5.09 14.38 21.63
CA ASP A 60 -5.82 15.64 21.83
C ASP A 60 -6.64 15.61 23.12
N LYS A 61 -7.42 14.53 23.33
CA LYS A 61 -8.32 14.41 24.49
C LYS A 61 -7.63 14.21 25.83
N THR A 62 -6.44 13.61 25.83
CA THR A 62 -5.66 13.34 27.05
C THR A 62 -4.56 14.37 27.29
N SER A 63 -4.39 15.34 26.38
CA SER A 63 -3.36 16.35 26.54
C SER A 63 -3.69 17.38 27.60
N SER A 64 -2.64 17.88 28.25
CA SER A 64 -2.69 19.16 28.95
C SER A 64 -2.37 20.28 27.96
N ARG A 65 -3.21 21.32 27.89
CA ARG A 65 -2.98 22.47 27.01
C ARG A 65 -1.68 23.17 27.41
N LYS A 66 -0.67 23.13 26.54
CA LYS A 66 0.51 23.99 26.68
C LYS A 66 0.15 25.39 26.17
N GLU A 67 0.36 26.39 27.00
CA GLU A 67 0.31 27.79 26.55
C GLU A 67 1.44 28.01 25.52
N GLY A 68 1.08 28.56 24.35
CA GLY A 68 1.96 28.67 23.18
C GLY A 68 1.67 27.59 22.13
N ILE A 69 0.71 27.87 21.26
CA ILE A 69 0.40 27.04 20.07
C ILE A 69 1.62 27.12 19.14
N SER A 70 2.51 26.14 19.26
CA SER A 70 3.61 25.97 18.30
C SER A 70 3.10 25.07 17.18
N ASN A 71 3.33 25.49 15.94
CA ASN A 71 3.12 24.65 14.78
C ASN A 71 4.07 23.45 14.86
N CYS A 72 3.66 22.32 14.29
CA CYS A 72 4.49 21.11 14.25
C CYS A 72 5.81 21.24 13.44
N SER A 73 6.11 22.42 12.92
CA SER A 73 7.38 22.73 12.26
C SER A 73 8.54 22.83 13.25
N GLU A 74 8.27 23.07 14.53
CA GLU A 74 9.25 22.94 15.61
C GLU A 74 9.15 21.53 16.20
N ASP A 75 10.29 20.87 16.46
CA ASP A 75 10.31 19.54 17.05
C ASP A 75 9.62 19.56 18.44
N CYS A 76 8.38 19.05 18.49
CA CYS A 76 7.58 18.98 19.71
C CYS A 76 8.25 18.12 20.80
N SER A 77 9.17 17.22 20.40
CA SER A 77 9.83 16.24 21.27
C SER A 77 10.71 16.90 22.33
N ASN A 78 11.40 18.00 21.99
CA ASN A 78 12.24 18.75 22.93
C ASN A 78 11.46 19.33 24.12
N LYS A 79 10.14 19.49 23.95
CA LYS A 79 9.22 19.96 24.99
C LYS A 79 8.39 18.80 25.58
N GLY A 80 8.71 17.54 25.30
CA GLY A 80 7.94 16.38 25.75
C GLY A 80 6.51 16.34 25.21
N GLY A 81 6.29 16.98 24.06
CA GLY A 81 5.00 17.03 23.38
C GLY A 81 4.99 16.20 22.10
N VAL A 82 3.79 15.93 21.60
CA VAL A 82 3.54 15.23 20.34
C VAL A 82 2.82 16.16 19.38
N CYS A 83 3.13 16.05 18.09
CA CYS A 83 2.41 16.78 17.05
C CYS A 83 1.11 16.03 16.71
N ILE A 84 -0.02 16.72 16.83
CA ILE A 84 -1.31 16.18 16.38
C ILE A 84 -1.87 16.99 15.22
N LYS A 85 -2.75 16.37 14.43
CA LYS A 85 -3.44 16.99 13.27
C LYS A 85 -2.47 17.51 12.19
N ALA A 86 -1.30 16.89 12.07
CA ALA A 86 -0.26 17.27 11.10
C ALA A 86 -0.74 17.17 9.64
N GLU A 87 -1.68 16.26 9.37
CA GLU A 87 -2.16 15.95 8.03
C GLU A 87 -3.30 16.83 7.56
N THR A 88 -3.86 17.66 8.45
CA THR A 88 -4.93 18.58 8.09
C THR A 88 -4.33 19.93 7.65
N ASN A 89 -5.12 20.72 6.91
CA ASN A 89 -4.68 21.98 6.32
C ASN A 89 -4.13 23.01 7.35
N ASP A 90 -4.42 22.82 8.64
CA ASP A 90 -4.06 23.74 9.73
C ASP A 90 -2.66 23.50 10.31
N LYS A 91 -1.75 22.85 9.58
CA LYS A 91 -0.31 22.66 9.91
C LYS A 91 0.01 21.93 11.23
N GLY A 92 -0.99 21.33 11.89
CA GLY A 92 -0.84 20.62 13.15
C GLY A 92 -0.35 21.48 14.32
N PHE A 93 -0.56 21.02 15.55
CA PHE A 93 -0.05 21.71 16.74
C PHE A 93 0.53 20.74 17.76
N CYS A 94 1.54 21.22 18.51
CA CYS A 94 2.17 20.45 19.57
C CYS A 94 1.28 20.40 20.82
N VAL A 95 1.08 19.20 21.37
CA VAL A 95 0.37 18.98 22.64
C VAL A 95 1.20 18.15 23.60
N SER A 96 1.06 18.37 24.90
CA SER A 96 1.70 17.52 25.92
C SER A 96 0.80 16.31 26.20
N SER A 97 1.13 15.15 25.63
CA SER A 97 0.40 13.88 25.84
C SER A 97 1.39 12.72 25.95
N THR A 98 1.01 11.69 26.71
CA THR A 98 1.77 10.43 26.83
C THR A 98 1.41 9.41 25.75
N THR A 99 0.50 9.76 24.85
CA THR A 99 0.04 8.89 23.76
C THR A 99 1.19 8.61 22.78
N ARG A 100 1.51 7.33 22.56
CA ARG A 100 2.62 6.88 21.72
C ARG A 100 2.24 5.66 20.88
N TYR A 101 2.88 5.49 19.74
CA TYR A 101 2.81 4.22 19.01
C TYR A 101 3.72 3.20 19.67
N VAL A 102 3.23 1.97 19.74
CA VAL A 102 4.00 0.80 20.18
C VAL A 102 3.89 -0.24 19.07
N PRO A 103 5.02 -0.64 18.45
CA PRO A 103 5.01 -1.72 17.48
C PRO A 103 4.46 -3.01 18.11
N ALA A 104 3.41 -3.56 17.52
CA ALA A 104 2.79 -4.80 17.97
C ALA A 104 3.04 -5.88 16.91
N TYR A 105 3.98 -6.77 17.20
CA TYR A 105 4.32 -7.93 16.38
C TYR A 105 4.69 -9.10 17.29
N SER A 106 4.72 -10.30 16.73
CA SER A 106 5.11 -11.49 17.49
C SER A 106 6.52 -11.35 18.05
N THR A 107 6.70 -11.64 19.33
CA THR A 107 7.99 -11.72 20.03
C THR A 107 8.95 -12.74 19.42
N ARG A 108 8.43 -13.67 18.62
CA ARG A 108 9.22 -14.66 17.88
C ARG A 108 9.79 -14.10 16.58
N LEU A 109 9.45 -12.88 16.17
CA LEU A 109 10.03 -12.24 15.01
C LEU A 109 11.09 -11.25 15.46
N LYS A 110 12.25 -11.25 14.79
CA LYS A 110 13.35 -10.33 15.06
C LYS A 110 13.78 -9.67 13.77
N PHE A 111 13.79 -8.33 13.73
CA PHE A 111 14.31 -7.59 12.60
C PHE A 111 15.82 -7.37 12.78
N GLU A 112 16.63 -7.90 11.87
CA GLU A 112 18.08 -7.70 11.86
C GLU A 112 18.56 -7.46 10.43
N SER A 113 19.42 -6.45 10.25
CA SER A 113 20.08 -6.16 8.97
C SER A 113 19.13 -6.10 7.76
N GLY A 114 17.93 -5.52 7.96
CA GLY A 114 16.94 -5.37 6.89
C GLY A 114 16.03 -6.57 6.66
N THR A 115 16.16 -7.64 7.45
CA THR A 115 15.39 -8.89 7.27
C THR A 115 14.69 -9.31 8.55
N TRP A 116 13.49 -9.88 8.40
CA TRP A 116 12.75 -10.51 9.49
C TRP A 116 13.19 -11.97 9.67
N ASN A 117 13.68 -12.30 10.86
CA ASN A 117 14.09 -13.64 11.26
C ASN A 117 13.09 -14.24 12.24
N LEU A 118 12.76 -15.53 12.04
CA LEU A 118 11.94 -16.29 12.97
C LEU A 118 12.83 -16.92 14.04
N LEU A 119 12.57 -16.54 15.29
CA LEU A 119 13.18 -17.13 16.45
C LEU A 119 12.54 -18.50 16.76
N PRO A 120 13.34 -19.50 17.15
CA PRO A 120 12.83 -20.79 17.56
C PRO A 120 11.93 -20.65 18.79
N SER A 121 10.92 -21.51 18.90
CA SER A 121 10.08 -21.56 20.08
C SER A 121 10.91 -22.02 21.28
N ASN A 122 10.90 -21.24 22.36
CA ASN A 122 11.56 -21.62 23.59
C ASN A 122 10.54 -22.31 24.52
N ALA A 123 10.75 -23.60 24.80
CA ALA A 123 9.82 -24.38 25.64
C ALA A 123 9.71 -23.87 27.09
N SER A 124 10.68 -23.09 27.58
CA SER A 124 10.59 -22.45 28.89
C SER A 124 9.76 -21.16 28.89
N ASP A 125 9.51 -20.58 27.71
CA ASP A 125 8.69 -19.37 27.55
C ASP A 125 7.27 -19.78 27.14
N GLN A 126 6.40 -19.95 28.14
CA GLN A 126 5.01 -20.31 27.91
C GLN A 126 4.27 -19.27 27.04
N MET A 127 4.62 -17.98 27.15
CA MET A 127 3.98 -16.94 26.34
C MET A 127 4.47 -17.00 24.89
N GLY A 128 5.78 -17.20 24.69
CA GLY A 128 6.37 -17.41 23.37
C GLY A 128 5.83 -18.65 22.66
N THR A 129 5.49 -19.72 23.38
CA THR A 129 4.91 -20.93 22.75
C THR A 129 3.51 -20.72 22.19
N VAL A 130 2.73 -19.77 22.73
CA VAL A 130 1.37 -19.45 22.25
C VAL A 130 1.33 -18.22 21.35
N ASP A 131 2.45 -17.51 21.20
CA ASP A 131 2.54 -16.30 20.39
C ASP A 131 2.44 -16.63 18.88
N PRO A 132 1.36 -16.20 18.21
CA PRO A 132 1.11 -16.57 16.84
C PRO A 132 2.01 -15.78 15.88
N VAL A 133 2.60 -16.48 14.91
CA VAL A 133 3.42 -15.87 13.87
C VAL A 133 2.59 -15.80 12.58
N TRP A 134 2.25 -14.58 12.18
CA TRP A 134 1.57 -14.30 10.91
C TRP A 134 2.43 -13.40 10.05
N THR A 135 2.58 -13.76 8.78
CA THR A 135 3.29 -12.98 7.77
C THR A 135 2.41 -12.86 6.55
N GLU A 136 2.30 -11.65 6.01
CA GLU A 136 1.58 -11.41 4.76
C GLU A 136 2.54 -11.49 3.57
N SER A 137 2.08 -12.11 2.47
CA SER A 137 2.87 -12.20 1.24
C SER A 137 2.98 -10.82 0.59
N ASN A 138 4.13 -10.51 -0.02
CA ASN A 138 4.25 -9.33 -0.86
C ASN A 138 3.54 -9.57 -2.21
N TRP A 139 2.86 -8.55 -2.72
CA TRP A 139 2.30 -8.50 -4.07
C TRP A 139 2.67 -7.15 -4.70
N ASP A 140 2.74 -7.11 -6.03
CA ASP A 140 3.04 -5.87 -6.77
C ASP A 140 1.76 -5.03 -6.95
N ALA A 141 0.92 -5.41 -7.92
CA ALA A 141 -0.37 -4.77 -8.15
C ALA A 141 -1.49 -5.81 -8.17
N ILE A 142 -2.52 -5.58 -7.35
CA ILE A 142 -3.77 -6.34 -7.40
C ILE A 142 -4.74 -5.58 -8.30
N GLY A 143 -5.19 -6.23 -9.36
CA GLY A 143 -6.17 -5.66 -10.29
C GLY A 143 -7.20 -6.68 -10.71
N LEU A 144 -8.44 -6.23 -10.89
CA LEU A 144 -9.53 -7.02 -11.45
C LEU A 144 -9.87 -6.47 -12.84
N ARG A 145 -9.91 -7.35 -13.84
CA ARG A 145 -10.31 -6.99 -15.21
C ARG A 145 -11.38 -7.98 -15.70
N VAL A 146 -12.43 -7.43 -16.30
CA VAL A 146 -13.51 -8.22 -16.90
C VAL A 146 -13.46 -8.03 -18.41
N TYR A 147 -13.40 -9.13 -19.15
CA TYR A 147 -13.38 -9.13 -20.61
C TYR A 147 -14.09 -10.36 -21.15
N THR A 148 -14.61 -10.25 -22.38
CA THR A 148 -15.19 -11.38 -23.09
C THR A 148 -14.10 -12.21 -23.74
N LEU A 149 -14.19 -13.54 -23.62
CA LEU A 149 -13.26 -14.46 -24.25
C LEU A 149 -13.71 -14.79 -25.67
N GLN A 150 -12.82 -14.58 -26.64
CA GLN A 150 -13.03 -14.98 -28.03
C GLN A 150 -12.84 -16.51 -28.18
N HIS A 151 -13.54 -17.12 -29.14
CA HIS A 151 -13.38 -18.53 -29.41
C HIS A 151 -11.99 -18.83 -30.00
N ALA A 152 -11.28 -19.80 -29.42
CA ALA A 152 -9.95 -20.20 -29.86
C ALA A 152 -9.89 -20.64 -31.34
N ALA A 153 -10.99 -21.15 -31.91
CA ALA A 153 -11.07 -21.48 -33.32
C ALA A 153 -10.94 -20.24 -34.21
N PHE A 154 -11.56 -19.13 -33.81
CA PHE A 154 -11.47 -17.87 -34.53
C PHE A 154 -10.04 -17.31 -34.47
N ASP A 155 -9.38 -17.36 -33.31
CA ASP A 155 -7.98 -16.92 -33.17
C ASP A 155 -7.04 -17.72 -34.09
N ARG A 156 -7.24 -19.04 -34.18
CA ARG A 156 -6.47 -19.90 -35.08
C ARG A 156 -6.71 -19.57 -36.55
N LEU A 157 -7.96 -19.28 -36.94
CA LEU A 157 -8.28 -18.87 -38.30
C LEU A 157 -7.61 -17.55 -38.67
N VAL A 158 -7.68 -16.55 -37.78
CA VAL A 158 -7.02 -15.26 -37.97
C VAL A 158 -5.51 -15.44 -38.12
N LEU A 159 -4.89 -16.26 -37.28
CA LEU A 159 -3.46 -16.56 -37.35
C LEU A 159 -3.08 -17.23 -38.68
N LEU A 160 -3.80 -18.27 -39.08
CA LEU A 160 -3.52 -19.00 -40.33
C LEU A 160 -3.74 -18.12 -41.57
N ALA A 161 -4.80 -17.32 -41.58
CA ALA A 161 -5.05 -16.36 -42.64
C ALA A 161 -3.92 -15.32 -42.73
N GLY A 162 -3.45 -14.79 -41.59
CA GLY A 162 -2.30 -13.89 -41.54
C GLY A 162 -1.03 -14.51 -42.12
N ILE A 163 -0.71 -15.76 -41.76
CA ILE A 163 0.45 -16.49 -42.31
C ILE A 163 0.31 -16.65 -43.82
N ALA A 164 -0.87 -17.07 -44.29
CA ALA A 164 -1.12 -17.28 -45.72
C ALA A 164 -0.93 -15.98 -46.53
N VAL A 165 -1.50 -14.86 -46.08
CA VAL A 165 -1.32 -13.55 -46.73
C VAL A 165 0.14 -13.15 -46.78
N THR A 166 0.89 -13.38 -45.68
CA THR A 166 2.31 -13.04 -45.61
C THR A 166 3.15 -13.86 -46.60
N LEU A 167 2.89 -15.18 -46.71
CA LEU A 167 3.57 -16.05 -47.67
C LEU A 167 3.23 -15.66 -49.11
N LEU A 168 1.96 -15.39 -49.40
CA LEU A 168 1.52 -14.97 -50.74
C LEU A 168 2.13 -13.64 -51.15
N ALA A 169 2.20 -12.67 -50.23
CA ALA A 169 2.86 -11.39 -50.48
C ALA A 169 4.36 -11.57 -50.76
N TYR A 170 5.05 -12.40 -49.97
CA TYR A 170 6.45 -12.72 -50.20
C TYR A 170 6.68 -13.37 -51.58
N LEU A 171 5.87 -14.37 -51.94
CA LEU A 171 5.92 -15.02 -53.24
C LEU A 171 5.67 -14.03 -54.38
N ALA A 172 4.67 -13.15 -54.24
CA ALA A 172 4.37 -12.11 -55.22
C ALA A 172 5.56 -11.15 -55.40
N ILE A 173 6.23 -10.74 -54.32
CA ILE A 173 7.43 -9.90 -54.38
C ILE A 173 8.58 -10.61 -55.10
N VAL A 174 8.83 -11.88 -54.78
CA VAL A 174 9.90 -12.66 -55.44
C VAL A 174 9.62 -12.83 -56.93
N LEU A 175 8.39 -13.17 -57.30
CA LEU A 175 7.99 -13.37 -58.70
C LEU A 175 8.04 -12.06 -59.50
N THR A 176 7.53 -10.96 -58.93
CA THR A 176 7.59 -9.64 -59.59
C THR A 176 9.02 -9.15 -59.76
N ARG A 177 9.89 -9.33 -58.75
CA ARG A 177 11.33 -9.05 -58.89
C ARG A 177 11.96 -9.86 -60.02
N ALA A 178 11.76 -11.18 -60.02
CA ALA A 178 12.31 -12.06 -61.06
C ALA A 178 11.82 -11.66 -62.47
N PHE A 179 10.54 -11.32 -62.59
CA PHE A 179 9.97 -10.85 -63.85
C PHE A 179 10.61 -9.52 -64.30
N LEU A 180 10.72 -8.54 -63.40
CA LEU A 180 11.32 -7.23 -63.69
C LEU A 180 12.80 -7.35 -64.05
N THR A 181 13.60 -8.14 -63.33
CA THR A 181 15.02 -8.38 -63.65
C THR A 181 15.15 -8.99 -65.05
N LYS A 182 14.30 -9.98 -65.37
CA LYS A 182 14.30 -10.63 -66.68
C LYS A 182 13.89 -9.69 -67.82
N THR A 183 12.90 -8.81 -67.61
CA THR A 183 12.46 -7.87 -68.65
C THR A 183 13.41 -6.69 -68.83
N LEU A 184 14.06 -6.23 -67.76
CA LEU A 184 15.07 -5.17 -67.80
C LEU A 184 16.44 -5.65 -68.34
N LYS A 185 16.59 -6.96 -68.67
CA LYS A 185 17.86 -7.58 -69.12
C LYS A 185 19.04 -7.21 -68.23
N GLN A 186 18.80 -7.15 -66.92
CA GLN A 186 19.89 -7.10 -65.94
C GLN A 186 20.37 -8.54 -65.73
N ASP A 187 21.16 -9.05 -66.68
CA ASP A 187 22.15 -10.09 -66.40
C ASP A 187 23.47 -9.43 -65.97
#